data_AF-A0A7C7T6E4-F1
#
_entry.id   AF-A0A7C7T6E4-F1
#
_cell.length_a   1.000
_cell.length_b   1.000
_cell.length_c   1.000
_cell.angle_alpha   90.00
_cell.angle_beta   90.00
_cell.angle_gamma   90.00
#
_symmetry.space_group_name_H-M   'P 1'
#
loop_
_entity.id
_entity.type
_entity.pdbx_description
1 polymer ?
#
loop_
_entity_poly.entity_id
_entity_poly.type
_entity_poly.pdbx_seq_one_letter_code
_entity_poly.pdbx_strand_id
1 'polypeptide(L)'
;MFDDVITLPWDLAGVVAIARWSDGTDASAYFRGKGNTVPVQLGDLLAGAGSGFRLAERYFALGTEHILLGIDHLLFVLGLLLLVRGAGPLVKTITAFTIAHSISLAAAVMGVVTLDRGPVEAAIALSIVLLAREIVVGYSGHTHLVHRRPWLVAFVFGLLHGLGFAGALGEIGLRSADVPLALLTFNLGVEAGQLAFVVLLVLLNRMAGETLRFRVPRFEPALGYALGGLAMLWLFDRLPAVWGA
;
A
#
# COMPACT_ATOMS: atom_id res chain seq x y z
N MET A 1 -6.36 3.30 -36.06
CA MET A 1 -7.64 3.46 -35.33
C MET A 1 -7.57 3.05 -33.87
N PHE A 2 -6.91 1.94 -33.50
CA PHE A 2 -6.74 1.55 -32.08
C PHE A 2 -5.56 2.25 -31.37
N ASP A 3 -4.56 2.71 -32.13
CA ASP A 3 -3.40 3.46 -31.64
C ASP A 3 -3.61 4.97 -31.68
N ASP A 4 -4.80 5.43 -32.08
CA ASP A 4 -5.08 6.85 -32.27
C ASP A 4 -5.12 7.53 -30.89
N VAL A 5 -4.43 8.66 -30.77
CA VAL A 5 -4.32 9.43 -29.53
C VAL A 5 -4.97 10.79 -29.73
N ILE A 6 -5.94 11.12 -28.88
CA ILE A 6 -6.46 12.48 -28.76
C ILE A 6 -5.57 13.22 -27.78
N THR A 7 -4.84 14.22 -28.25
CA THR A 7 -4.01 15.07 -27.39
C THR A 7 -4.82 16.27 -26.94
N LEU A 8 -5.17 16.32 -25.66
CA LEU A 8 -5.86 17.47 -25.06
C LEU A 8 -4.81 18.51 -24.67
N PRO A 9 -4.90 19.76 -25.13
CA PRO A 9 -3.91 20.82 -24.85
C PRO A 9 -4.17 21.45 -23.48
N TRP A 10 -4.22 20.63 -22.44
CA TRP A 10 -4.51 21.04 -21.08
C TRP A 10 -3.31 20.80 -20.19
N ASP A 11 -3.01 21.79 -19.34
CA ASP A 11 -1.99 21.71 -18.30
C ASP A 11 -2.61 21.14 -17.00
N LEU A 12 -3.12 19.92 -17.11
CA LEU A 12 -3.74 19.19 -16.00
C LEU A 12 -2.89 17.99 -15.64
N ALA A 13 -2.85 17.62 -14.36
CA ALA A 13 -2.15 16.42 -13.88
C ALA A 13 -2.68 15.13 -14.54
N GLY A 14 -3.93 15.13 -14.98
CA GLY A 14 -4.55 14.11 -15.81
C GLY A 14 -6.05 14.35 -15.97
N VAL A 15 -6.71 13.50 -16.75
CA VAL A 15 -8.15 13.57 -16.99
C VAL A 15 -8.78 12.18 -16.94
N VAL A 16 -10.02 12.10 -16.49
CA VAL A 16 -10.87 10.93 -16.71
C VAL A 16 -11.67 11.18 -17.97
N ALA A 17 -11.50 10.33 -18.99
CA ALA A 17 -12.33 10.35 -20.17
C ALA A 17 -13.37 9.23 -20.09
N ILE A 18 -14.61 9.55 -20.42
CA ILE A 18 -15.71 8.59 -20.52
C ILE A 18 -16.15 8.57 -21.97
N ALA A 19 -16.00 7.42 -22.64
CA ALA A 19 -16.47 7.19 -23.99
C ALA A 19 -17.79 6.44 -23.95
N ARG A 20 -18.80 7.01 -24.60
CA ARG A 20 -20.07 6.34 -24.90
C ARG A 20 -20.08 6.01 -26.38
N TRP A 21 -19.99 4.73 -26.69
CA TRP A 21 -19.97 4.24 -28.07
C TRP A 21 -21.39 4.11 -28.62
N SER A 22 -21.50 4.15 -29.94
CA SER A 22 -22.78 4.06 -30.65
C SER A 22 -23.48 2.71 -30.46
N ASP A 23 -22.74 1.67 -30.05
CA ASP A 23 -23.28 0.35 -29.71
C ASP A 23 -23.88 0.29 -28.28
N GLY A 24 -23.90 1.42 -27.57
CA GLY A 24 -24.42 1.53 -26.20
C GLY A 24 -23.42 1.10 -25.13
N THR A 25 -22.19 0.74 -25.51
CA THR A 25 -21.14 0.44 -24.54
C THR A 25 -20.50 1.71 -24.04
N ASP A 26 -20.27 1.75 -22.72
CA ASP A 26 -19.57 2.85 -22.07
C ASP A 26 -18.21 2.34 -21.57
N ALA A 27 -17.15 3.12 -21.78
CA ALA A 27 -15.82 2.86 -21.23
C ALA A 27 -15.28 4.12 -20.54
N SER A 28 -14.41 3.95 -19.56
CA SER A 28 -13.67 5.08 -18.98
C SER A 28 -12.25 4.72 -18.69
N ALA A 29 -11.36 5.68 -18.86
CA ALA A 29 -9.97 5.55 -18.47
C ALA A 29 -9.45 6.90 -17.96
N TYR A 30 -8.51 6.84 -17.01
CA TYR A 30 -7.76 8.01 -16.57
C TYR A 30 -6.47 8.11 -17.37
N PHE A 31 -6.21 9.28 -17.89
CA PHE A 31 -5.05 9.61 -18.70
C PHE A 31 -4.19 10.63 -17.96
N ARG A 32 -2.96 10.26 -17.65
CA ARG A 32 -2.00 11.13 -16.95
C ARG A 32 -1.50 12.23 -17.88
N GLY A 33 -1.43 13.46 -17.39
CA GLY A 33 -0.84 14.58 -18.09
C GLY A 33 0.67 14.40 -18.28
N LYS A 34 1.17 14.82 -19.44
CA LYS A 34 2.59 14.88 -19.79
C LYS A 34 2.91 16.32 -20.21
N GLY A 35 3.34 17.12 -19.23
CA GLY A 35 3.50 18.57 -19.42
C GLY A 35 2.17 19.24 -19.75
N ASN A 36 2.17 20.12 -20.76
CA ASN A 36 0.98 20.89 -21.18
C ASN A 36 -0.02 20.09 -22.04
N THR A 37 0.06 18.76 -22.01
CA THR A 37 -0.84 17.91 -22.80
C THR A 37 -1.29 16.70 -22.02
N VAL A 38 -2.51 16.25 -22.28
CA VAL A 38 -3.03 14.99 -21.77
C VAL A 38 -3.32 14.05 -22.95
N PRO A 39 -2.47 13.04 -23.19
CA PRO A 39 -2.69 12.07 -24.26
C PRO A 39 -3.76 11.05 -23.88
N VAL A 40 -4.88 11.07 -24.61
CA VAL A 40 -6.00 10.14 -24.47
C VAL A 40 -5.90 9.08 -25.56
N GLN A 41 -5.44 7.88 -25.20
CA GLN A 41 -5.35 6.74 -26.11
C GLN A 41 -6.76 6.15 -26.35
N LEU A 42 -7.25 6.22 -27.59
CA LEU A 42 -8.61 5.75 -27.93
C LEU A 42 -8.77 4.23 -27.76
N GLY A 43 -7.69 3.46 -27.92
CA GLY A 43 -7.67 2.02 -27.65
C GLY A 43 -8.05 1.66 -26.20
N ASP A 44 -7.73 2.54 -25.24
CA ASP A 44 -8.08 2.36 -23.83
C ASP A 44 -9.56 2.57 -23.56
N LEU A 45 -10.24 3.29 -24.45
CA LEU A 45 -11.65 3.62 -24.37
C LEU A 45 -12.54 2.59 -25.08
N LEU A 46 -12.05 1.49 -25.66
CA LEU A 46 -12.92 0.48 -26.27
C LEU A 46 -13.45 -0.53 -25.24
N ALA A 47 -14.77 -0.72 -25.23
CA ALA A 47 -15.45 -1.65 -24.34
C ALA A 47 -15.19 -3.12 -24.71
N GLY A 48 -15.08 -3.98 -23.69
CA GLY A 48 -15.48 -5.38 -23.82
C GLY A 48 -14.50 -6.44 -23.30
N ALA A 49 -13.19 -6.29 -23.53
CA ALA A 49 -12.24 -7.34 -23.09
C ALA A 49 -10.85 -6.80 -22.74
N GLY A 50 -10.44 -5.69 -23.37
CA GLY A 50 -9.20 -4.99 -23.04
C GLY A 50 -9.33 -4.06 -21.83
N SER A 51 -10.51 -3.51 -21.55
CA SER A 51 -10.67 -2.52 -20.47
C SER A 51 -10.48 -3.13 -19.07
N GLY A 52 -11.06 -4.30 -18.78
CA GLY A 52 -10.96 -4.94 -17.47
C GLY A 52 -9.54 -5.44 -17.16
N PHE A 53 -8.87 -6.05 -18.15
CA PHE A 53 -7.49 -6.50 -17.99
C PHE A 53 -6.52 -5.32 -17.84
N ARG A 54 -6.63 -4.29 -18.69
CA ARG A 54 -5.79 -3.08 -18.57
C ARG A 54 -6.08 -2.32 -17.26
N LEU A 55 -7.33 -2.28 -16.81
CA LEU A 55 -7.70 -1.75 -15.50
C LEU A 55 -7.01 -2.56 -14.40
N ALA A 56 -7.12 -3.88 -14.44
CA ALA A 56 -6.49 -4.77 -13.47
C ALA A 56 -4.97 -4.59 -13.44
N GLU A 57 -4.30 -4.56 -14.60
CA GLU A 57 -2.86 -4.33 -14.72
C GLU A 57 -2.47 -2.95 -14.16
N ARG A 58 -3.20 -1.90 -14.52
CA ARG A 58 -2.97 -0.55 -14.03
C ARG A 58 -3.08 -0.46 -12.51
N TYR A 59 -4.15 -0.99 -11.93
CA TYR A 59 -4.36 -0.92 -10.49
C TYR A 59 -3.43 -1.84 -9.72
N PHE A 60 -3.07 -3.01 -10.28
CA PHE A 60 -2.00 -3.85 -9.75
C PHE A 60 -0.67 -3.08 -9.69
N ALA A 61 -0.27 -2.44 -10.79
CA ALA A 61 0.94 -1.63 -10.83
C ALA A 61 0.90 -0.47 -9.83
N LEU A 62 -0.23 0.25 -9.72
CA LEU A 62 -0.43 1.30 -8.73
C LEU A 62 -0.34 0.77 -7.30
N GLY A 63 -0.88 -0.41 -7.01
CA GLY A 63 -0.78 -1.06 -5.70
C GLY A 63 0.65 -1.43 -5.34
N THR A 64 1.39 -1.98 -6.30
CA THR A 64 2.82 -2.29 -6.15
C THR A 64 3.65 -1.01 -5.98
N GLU A 65 3.40 0.03 -6.76
CA GLU A 65 4.09 1.32 -6.63
C GLU A 65 3.78 1.98 -5.27
N HIS A 66 2.51 1.96 -4.84
CA HIS A 66 2.08 2.49 -3.56
C HIS A 66 2.86 1.89 -2.39
N ILE A 67 2.95 0.55 -2.31
CA ILE A 67 3.67 -0.11 -1.21
C ILE A 67 5.19 0.12 -1.29
N LEU A 68 5.78 0.13 -2.49
CA LEU A 68 7.23 0.29 -2.67
C LEU A 68 7.70 1.73 -2.44
N LEU A 69 6.84 2.72 -2.69
CA LEU A 69 7.13 4.13 -2.39
C LEU A 69 6.67 4.54 -0.98
N GLY A 70 5.77 3.78 -0.37
CA GLY A 70 5.29 3.97 1.00
C GLY A 70 6.32 3.53 2.04
N ILE A 71 7.14 4.46 2.52
CA ILE A 71 8.18 4.19 3.51
C ILE A 71 7.59 3.61 4.81
N ASP A 72 6.44 4.08 5.28
CA ASP A 72 5.68 3.49 6.40
C ASP A 72 5.46 2.00 6.22
N HIS A 73 4.98 1.61 5.05
CA HIS A 73 4.65 0.24 4.75
C HIS A 73 5.90 -0.64 4.69
N LEU A 74 6.98 -0.15 4.07
CA LEU A 74 8.25 -0.88 4.03
C LEU A 74 8.86 -1.04 5.42
N LEU A 75 8.83 0.01 6.26
CA LEU A 75 9.29 -0.04 7.65
C LEU A 75 8.44 -1.00 8.48
N PHE A 76 7.13 -1.02 8.28
CA PHE A 76 6.23 -1.97 8.93
C PHE A 76 6.53 -3.42 8.53
N VAL A 77 6.66 -3.71 7.22
CA VAL A 77 7.00 -5.04 6.70
C VAL A 77 8.39 -5.48 7.17
N LEU A 78 9.37 -4.57 7.22
CA LEU A 78 10.68 -4.84 7.82
C LEU A 78 10.54 -5.21 9.30
N GLY A 79 9.73 -4.48 10.07
CA GLY A 79 9.45 -4.83 11.46
C GLY A 79 8.80 -6.21 11.62
N LEU A 80 7.87 -6.57 10.73
CA LEU A 80 7.25 -7.90 10.73
C LEU A 80 8.27 -9.00 10.38
N LEU A 81 9.16 -8.75 9.43
CA LEU A 81 10.24 -9.68 9.06
C LEU A 81 11.19 -9.93 10.24
N LEU A 82 11.49 -8.91 11.03
CA LEU A 82 12.32 -9.03 12.24
C LEU A 82 11.58 -9.73 13.40
N LEU A 83 10.26 -9.58 13.49
CA LEU A 83 9.48 -10.08 14.62
C LEU A 83 8.94 -11.52 14.40
N VAL A 84 8.47 -11.84 13.20
CA VAL A 84 7.76 -13.09 12.89
C VAL A 84 8.74 -14.18 12.42
N ARG A 85 8.67 -15.34 13.08
CA ARG A 85 9.56 -16.48 12.77
C ARG A 85 8.92 -17.43 11.76
N GLY A 86 9.58 -17.61 10.63
CA GLY A 86 9.23 -18.59 9.59
C GLY A 86 8.42 -18.01 8.44
N ALA A 87 8.63 -18.54 7.23
CA ALA A 87 8.00 -18.04 6.01
C ALA A 87 6.47 -18.16 6.04
N GLY A 88 5.92 -19.31 6.46
CA GLY A 88 4.48 -19.52 6.54
C GLY A 88 3.76 -18.52 7.47
N PRO A 89 4.18 -18.37 8.74
CA PRO A 89 3.63 -17.35 9.63
C PRO A 89 3.80 -15.92 9.11
N LEU A 90 4.94 -15.59 8.50
CA LEU A 90 5.19 -14.26 7.94
C LEU A 90 4.22 -13.95 6.79
N VAL A 91 4.11 -14.85 5.81
CA VAL A 91 3.15 -14.70 4.69
C VAL A 91 1.74 -14.56 5.24
N LYS A 92 1.32 -15.43 6.17
CA LYS A 92 0.01 -15.32 6.83
C LYS A 92 -0.21 -13.94 7.46
N THR A 93 0.80 -13.38 8.12
CA THR A 93 0.71 -12.06 8.75
C THR A 93 0.64 -10.94 7.73
N ILE A 94 1.40 -11.00 6.64
CA ILE A 94 1.35 -10.04 5.53
C ILE A 94 -0.02 -10.10 4.86
N THR A 95 -0.51 -11.28 4.48
CA THR A 95 -1.84 -11.45 3.89
C THR A 95 -2.94 -10.93 4.82
N ALA A 96 -2.84 -11.17 6.13
CA ALA A 96 -3.81 -10.63 7.10
C ALA A 96 -3.81 -9.10 7.14
N PHE A 97 -2.64 -8.47 7.04
CA PHE A 97 -2.52 -7.01 6.88
C PHE A 97 -3.18 -6.54 5.58
N THR A 98 -2.89 -7.17 4.44
CA THR A 98 -3.45 -6.79 3.14
C THR A 98 -4.98 -6.94 3.11
N ILE A 99 -5.52 -8.01 3.70
CA ILE A 99 -6.98 -8.19 3.81
C ILE A 99 -7.61 -7.06 4.63
N ALA A 100 -7.05 -6.74 5.79
CA ALA A 100 -7.53 -5.64 6.62
C ALA A 100 -7.44 -4.29 5.91
N HIS A 101 -6.31 -4.03 5.27
CA HIS A 101 -6.09 -2.85 4.44
C HIS A 101 -7.12 -2.73 3.32
N SER A 102 -7.44 -3.84 2.65
CA SER A 102 -8.47 -3.90 1.62
C SER A 102 -9.84 -3.48 2.16
N ILE A 103 -10.19 -3.95 3.37
CA ILE A 103 -11.47 -3.64 4.02
C ILE A 103 -11.57 -2.15 4.33
N SER A 104 -10.57 -1.56 4.97
CA SER A 104 -10.61 -0.16 5.36
C SER A 104 -10.50 0.79 4.17
N LEU A 105 -9.68 0.46 3.18
CA LEU A 105 -9.62 1.21 1.92
C LEU A 105 -10.96 1.18 1.18
N ALA A 106 -11.60 0.00 1.08
CA ALA A 106 -12.92 -0.12 0.46
C ALA A 106 -13.96 0.71 1.21
N ALA A 107 -13.98 0.64 2.55
CA ALA A 107 -14.90 1.43 3.37
C ALA A 107 -14.71 2.94 3.16
N ALA A 108 -13.47 3.39 3.05
CA ALA A 108 -13.18 4.81 2.85
C ALA A 108 -13.51 5.28 1.42
N VAL A 109 -13.19 4.49 0.38
CA VAL A 109 -13.55 4.79 -1.01
C VAL A 109 -15.07 4.81 -1.23
N MET A 110 -15.81 3.95 -0.53
CA MET A 110 -17.28 3.96 -0.56
C MET A 110 -17.90 5.08 0.28
N GLY A 111 -17.09 5.90 0.97
CA GLY A 111 -17.58 6.98 1.83
C GLY A 111 -18.25 6.51 3.13
N VAL A 112 -18.06 5.23 3.52
CA VAL A 112 -18.58 4.68 4.78
C VAL A 112 -17.79 5.22 5.98
N VAL A 113 -16.49 5.46 5.79
CA VAL A 113 -15.59 6.00 6.82
C VAL A 113 -14.86 7.20 6.25
N THR A 114 -14.98 8.35 6.91
CA THR A 114 -14.22 9.56 6.61
C THR A 114 -13.45 9.98 7.85
N LEU A 115 -12.13 10.01 7.77
CA LEU A 115 -11.25 10.48 8.83
C LEU A 115 -10.26 11.49 8.27
N ASP A 116 -9.87 12.44 9.11
CA ASP A 116 -8.80 13.38 8.77
C ASP A 116 -7.48 12.64 8.63
N ARG A 117 -6.70 13.04 7.62
CA ARG A 117 -5.44 12.38 7.27
C ARG A 117 -4.40 12.45 8.39
N GLY A 118 -4.33 13.57 9.10
CA GLY A 118 -3.35 13.80 10.18
C GLY A 118 -3.40 12.74 11.29
N PRO A 119 -4.54 12.55 11.98
CA PRO A 119 -4.71 11.50 12.98
C PRO A 119 -4.40 10.08 12.47
N VAL A 120 -4.78 9.77 11.23
CA VAL A 120 -4.52 8.46 10.62
C VAL A 120 -3.02 8.24 10.41
N GLU A 121 -2.30 9.21 9.84
CA GLU A 121 -0.85 9.12 9.64
C GLU A 121 -0.09 9.04 10.98
N ALA A 122 -0.52 9.76 12.01
CA ALA A 122 0.03 9.64 13.35
C ALA A 122 -0.20 8.23 13.95
N ALA A 123 -1.40 7.66 13.77
CA ALA A 123 -1.69 6.31 14.21
C ALA A 123 -0.85 5.24 13.47
N ILE A 124 -0.62 5.43 12.17
CA ILE A 124 0.28 4.59 11.36
C ILE A 124 1.70 4.65 11.91
N ALA A 125 2.25 5.84 12.14
CA ALA A 125 3.58 6.00 12.71
C ALA A 125 3.69 5.33 14.09
N LEU A 126 2.68 5.51 14.96
CA LEU A 126 2.61 4.87 16.26
C LEU A 126 2.60 3.34 16.16
N SER A 127 1.93 2.75 15.16
CA SER A 127 1.92 1.31 14.95
C SER A 127 3.32 0.73 14.70
N ILE A 128 4.17 1.48 13.96
CA ILE A 128 5.56 1.11 13.68
C ILE A 128 6.40 1.23 14.96
N VAL A 129 6.17 2.27 15.77
CA VAL A 129 6.83 2.42 17.09
C VAL A 129 6.50 1.24 18.00
N LEU A 130 5.24 0.82 18.05
CA LEU A 130 4.83 -0.34 18.85
C LEU A 130 5.48 -1.63 18.35
N LEU A 131 5.55 -1.83 17.03
CA LEU A 131 6.23 -2.97 16.45
C LEU A 131 7.74 -2.98 16.76
N ALA A 132 8.39 -1.82 16.65
CA ALA A 132 9.79 -1.62 16.99
C ALA A 132 10.10 -1.95 18.46
N ARG A 133 9.24 -1.50 19.39
CA ARG A 133 9.33 -1.85 20.81
C ARG A 133 9.26 -3.37 21.00
N GLU A 134 8.33 -4.03 20.34
CA GLU A 134 8.13 -5.47 20.52
C GLU A 134 9.29 -6.30 19.96
N ILE A 135 10.00 -5.81 18.92
CA ILE A 135 11.26 -6.43 18.49
C ILE A 135 12.29 -6.44 19.62
N VAL A 136 12.47 -5.30 20.31
CA VAL A 136 13.42 -5.17 21.43
C VAL A 136 12.99 -6.02 22.64
N VAL A 137 11.70 -6.00 22.98
CA VAL A 137 11.15 -6.79 24.10
C VAL A 137 11.26 -8.29 23.84
N GLY A 138 10.97 -8.73 22.61
CA GLY A 138 11.09 -10.11 22.18
C GLY A 138 12.52 -10.65 22.24
N TYR A 139 13.52 -9.77 22.01
CA TYR A 139 14.93 -10.11 22.18
C TYR A 139 15.28 -10.38 23.65
N SER A 140 14.71 -9.61 24.58
CA SER A 140 14.87 -9.79 26.03
C SER A 140 14.12 -10.99 26.62
N GLY A 141 13.62 -11.92 25.78
CA GLY A 141 12.97 -13.16 26.19
C GLY A 141 11.50 -13.03 26.60
N HIS A 142 10.93 -11.83 26.56
CA HIS A 142 9.53 -11.59 26.92
C HIS A 142 8.63 -11.80 25.71
N THR A 143 7.46 -12.45 25.88
CA THR A 143 6.53 -12.73 24.79
C THR A 143 5.14 -12.16 25.07
N HIS A 144 4.67 -11.27 24.21
CA HIS A 144 3.32 -10.72 24.21
C HIS A 144 2.46 -11.27 23.06
N LEU A 145 1.24 -10.72 22.91
CA LEU A 145 0.29 -11.08 21.87
C LEU A 145 0.87 -10.97 20.45
N VAL A 146 1.66 -9.93 20.18
CA VAL A 146 2.26 -9.71 18.85
C VAL A 146 3.20 -10.84 18.43
N HIS A 147 3.87 -11.50 19.38
CA HIS A 147 4.75 -12.63 19.09
C HIS A 147 3.97 -13.93 18.92
N ARG A 148 2.88 -14.10 19.69
CA ARG A 148 2.07 -15.33 19.68
C ARG A 148 1.09 -15.36 18.52
N ARG A 149 0.53 -14.21 18.15
CA ARG A 149 -0.47 -14.04 17.09
C ARG A 149 -0.18 -12.77 16.28
N PRO A 150 0.98 -12.69 15.60
CA PRO A 150 1.37 -11.51 14.83
C PRO A 150 0.33 -11.12 13.77
N TRP A 151 -0.35 -12.11 13.18
CA TRP A 151 -1.40 -11.88 12.19
C TRP A 151 -2.59 -11.07 12.72
N LEU A 152 -2.94 -11.17 14.01
CA LEU A 152 -4.02 -10.36 14.60
C LEU A 152 -3.60 -8.89 14.71
N VAL A 153 -2.37 -8.64 15.14
CA VAL A 153 -1.85 -7.28 15.28
C VAL A 153 -1.67 -6.64 13.91
N ALA A 154 -1.14 -7.39 12.94
CA ALA A 154 -1.02 -6.94 11.56
C ALA A 154 -2.39 -6.68 10.91
N PHE A 155 -3.43 -7.45 11.25
CA PHE A 155 -4.80 -7.17 10.82
C PHE A 155 -5.28 -5.82 11.37
N VAL A 156 -5.12 -5.55 12.67
CA VAL A 156 -5.52 -4.26 13.27
C VAL A 156 -4.76 -3.09 12.64
N PHE A 157 -3.45 -3.22 12.45
CA PHE A 157 -2.65 -2.18 11.80
C PHE A 157 -2.97 -2.02 10.32
N GLY A 158 -3.30 -3.10 9.60
CA GLY A 158 -3.78 -3.04 8.22
C GLY A 158 -5.05 -2.21 8.08
N LEU A 159 -6.00 -2.33 9.03
CA LEU A 159 -7.18 -1.48 9.06
C LEU A 159 -6.81 0.01 9.13
N LEU A 160 -5.86 0.38 9.98
CA LEU A 160 -5.38 1.77 10.10
C LEU A 160 -4.71 2.26 8.82
N HIS A 161 -3.82 1.45 8.24
CA HIS A 161 -3.07 1.80 7.04
C HIS A 161 -3.99 2.06 5.82
N GLY A 162 -5.01 1.22 5.61
CA GLY A 162 -5.91 1.39 4.47
C GLY A 162 -6.74 2.69 4.50
N LEU A 163 -6.89 3.32 5.67
CA LEU A 163 -7.52 4.64 5.80
C LEU A 163 -6.59 5.77 5.34
N GLY A 164 -5.27 5.60 5.48
CA GLY A 164 -4.28 6.62 5.13
C GLY A 164 -4.18 6.90 3.63
N PHE A 165 -4.57 5.92 2.81
CA PHE A 165 -4.51 6.02 1.34
C PHE A 165 -5.84 6.39 0.68
N ALA A 166 -6.93 6.48 1.44
CA ALA A 166 -8.28 6.66 0.92
C ALA A 166 -8.46 7.92 0.05
N GLY A 167 -7.85 9.04 0.45
CA GLY A 167 -7.92 10.30 -0.30
C GLY A 167 -7.32 10.20 -1.71
N ALA A 168 -6.27 9.40 -1.88
CA ALA A 168 -5.57 9.28 -3.17
C ALA A 168 -6.36 8.47 -4.22
N LEU A 169 -7.20 7.50 -3.79
CA LEU A 169 -8.02 6.71 -4.71
C LEU A 169 -9.34 7.39 -5.08
N GLY A 170 -9.94 8.14 -4.14
CA GLY A 170 -11.19 8.86 -4.37
C GLY A 170 -11.09 9.93 -5.47
N GLU A 171 -9.90 10.51 -5.65
CA GLU A 171 -9.61 11.51 -6.68
C GLU A 171 -9.46 10.94 -8.10
N ILE A 172 -9.35 9.61 -8.27
CA ILE A 172 -9.06 8.98 -9.57
C ILE A 172 -10.31 8.94 -10.48
N GLY A 173 -11.49 9.34 -10.00
CA GLY A 173 -12.71 9.47 -10.79
C GLY A 173 -13.16 8.17 -11.46
N LEU A 174 -12.95 7.05 -10.76
CA LEU A 174 -13.39 5.72 -11.18
C LEU A 174 -14.92 5.65 -11.36
N ARG A 175 -15.38 4.91 -12.37
CA ARG A 175 -16.79 4.49 -12.45
C ARG A 175 -17.09 3.53 -11.30
N SER A 176 -18.25 3.65 -10.67
CA SER A 176 -18.66 2.79 -9.56
C SER A 176 -18.61 1.29 -9.88
N ALA A 177 -18.83 0.91 -11.15
CA ALA A 177 -18.76 -0.48 -11.60
C ALA A 177 -17.32 -1.06 -11.62
N ASP A 178 -16.31 -0.20 -11.77
CA ASP A 178 -14.90 -0.59 -11.87
C ASP A 178 -14.22 -0.68 -10.49
N VAL A 179 -14.82 -0.06 -9.46
CA VAL A 179 -14.28 0.02 -8.09
C VAL A 179 -13.94 -1.36 -7.50
N PRO A 180 -14.78 -2.41 -7.58
CA PRO A 180 -14.43 -3.70 -7.00
C PRO A 180 -13.19 -4.34 -7.63
N LEU A 181 -13.08 -4.29 -8.97
CA LEU A 181 -11.93 -4.84 -9.68
C LEU A 181 -10.66 -4.02 -9.41
N ALA A 182 -10.77 -2.69 -9.39
CA ALA A 182 -9.68 -1.78 -9.06
C ALA A 182 -9.17 -2.03 -7.63
N LEU A 183 -10.05 -2.13 -6.63
CA LEU A 183 -9.67 -2.39 -5.24
C LEU A 183 -9.03 -3.76 -5.07
N LEU A 184 -9.59 -4.81 -5.69
CA LEU A 184 -9.02 -6.15 -5.63
C LEU A 184 -7.61 -6.17 -6.23
N THR A 185 -7.45 -5.68 -7.45
CA THR A 185 -6.16 -5.72 -8.17
C THR A 185 -5.12 -4.81 -7.57
N PHE A 186 -5.53 -3.65 -7.04
CA PHE A 186 -4.69 -2.80 -6.21
C PHE A 186 -4.13 -3.55 -5.00
N ASN A 187 -4.98 -4.21 -4.19
CA ASN A 187 -4.50 -4.91 -3.01
C ASN A 187 -3.67 -6.16 -3.34
N LEU A 188 -3.94 -6.84 -4.47
CA LEU A 188 -3.06 -7.88 -4.98
C LEU A 188 -1.67 -7.31 -5.35
N GLY A 189 -1.63 -6.11 -5.95
CA GLY A 189 -0.39 -5.39 -6.22
C GLY A 189 0.37 -5.01 -4.95
N VAL A 190 -0.35 -4.59 -3.91
CA VAL A 190 0.19 -4.31 -2.57
C VAL A 190 0.84 -5.57 -1.98
N GLU A 191 0.12 -6.69 -1.91
CA GLU A 191 0.65 -7.95 -1.37
C GLU A 191 1.87 -8.43 -2.18
N ALA A 192 1.81 -8.36 -3.51
CA ALA A 192 2.93 -8.71 -4.37
C ALA A 192 4.17 -7.83 -4.09
N GLY A 193 4.00 -6.52 -3.92
CA GLY A 193 5.11 -5.62 -3.57
C GLY A 193 5.69 -5.89 -2.19
N GLN A 194 4.86 -6.19 -1.18
CA GLN A 194 5.31 -6.58 0.16
C GLN A 194 6.15 -7.86 0.12
N LEU A 195 5.66 -8.89 -0.58
CA LEU A 195 6.36 -10.16 -0.72
C LEU A 195 7.66 -10.00 -1.52
N ALA A 196 7.66 -9.20 -2.59
CA ALA A 196 8.86 -8.89 -3.36
C ALA A 196 9.92 -8.20 -2.50
N PHE A 197 9.52 -7.23 -1.66
CA PHE A 197 10.42 -6.57 -0.73
C PHE A 197 11.01 -7.55 0.29
N VAL A 198 10.19 -8.44 0.88
CA VAL A 198 10.67 -9.50 1.78
C VAL A 198 11.66 -10.43 1.09
N VAL A 199 11.37 -10.87 -0.14
CA VAL A 199 12.27 -11.73 -0.93
C VAL A 199 13.60 -11.02 -1.19
N LEU A 200 13.57 -9.75 -1.61
CA LEU A 200 14.76 -8.95 -1.83
C LEU A 200 15.64 -8.87 -0.58
N LEU A 201 15.04 -8.53 0.57
CA LEU A 201 15.76 -8.48 1.83
C LEU A 201 16.41 -9.83 2.15
N VAL A 202 15.65 -10.93 2.05
CA VAL A 202 16.16 -12.28 2.32
C VAL A 202 17.33 -12.63 1.39
N LEU A 203 17.26 -12.27 0.11
CA LEU A 203 18.35 -12.51 -0.86
C LEU A 203 19.61 -11.71 -0.49
N LEU A 204 19.48 -10.43 -0.17
CA LEU A 204 20.60 -9.59 0.27
C LEU A 204 21.28 -10.17 1.52
N ASN A 205 20.51 -10.65 2.48
CA ASN A 205 21.04 -11.31 3.68
C ASN A 205 21.83 -12.57 3.35
N ARG A 206 21.35 -13.39 2.39
CA ARG A 206 22.07 -14.60 1.97
C ARG A 206 23.36 -14.27 1.23
N MET A 207 23.36 -13.23 0.39
CA MET A 207 24.55 -12.77 -0.33
C MET A 207 25.62 -12.23 0.63
N ALA A 208 25.22 -11.65 1.76
CA ALA A 208 26.13 -11.21 2.82
C ALA A 208 26.80 -12.37 3.61
N GLY A 209 26.59 -13.63 3.21
CA GLY A 209 27.22 -14.81 3.82
C GLY A 209 26.48 -15.38 5.02
N GLU A 210 25.37 -14.77 5.43
CA GLU A 210 24.54 -15.29 6.53
C GLU A 210 23.58 -16.36 6.00
N THR A 211 24.07 -17.60 6.01
CA THR A 211 23.29 -18.80 5.66
C THR A 211 22.17 -18.99 6.67
N LEU A 212 21.00 -18.42 6.38
CA LEU A 212 19.75 -18.61 7.12
C LEU A 212 19.81 -18.20 8.59
N ARG A 213 19.82 -16.88 8.79
CA ARG A 213 19.08 -16.20 9.86
C ARG A 213 19.15 -14.70 9.53
N PHE A 214 18.03 -14.06 9.18
CA PHE A 214 17.88 -12.58 9.27
C PHE A 214 18.13 -12.05 10.71
N ARG A 215 18.37 -12.99 11.61
CA ARG A 215 19.09 -12.84 12.85
C ARG A 215 20.58 -12.82 12.61
N VAL A 216 21.09 -11.60 12.60
CA VAL A 216 22.19 -11.31 13.50
C VAL A 216 21.53 -11.02 14.85
N PRO A 217 21.43 -11.99 15.80
CA PRO A 217 20.77 -11.74 17.08
C PRO A 217 21.37 -10.52 17.78
N ARG A 218 22.65 -10.24 17.51
CA ARG A 218 23.37 -9.08 18.00
C ARG A 218 22.79 -7.73 17.54
N PHE A 219 22.11 -7.67 16.39
CA PHE A 219 21.61 -6.41 15.81
C PHE A 219 20.09 -6.25 15.83
N GLU A 220 19.29 -7.28 16.16
CA GLU A 220 17.82 -7.17 16.28
C GLU A 220 17.40 -5.98 17.17
N PRO A 221 17.98 -5.76 18.37
CA PRO A 221 17.64 -4.60 19.19
C PRO A 221 18.05 -3.27 18.56
N ALA A 222 19.23 -3.23 17.92
CA ALA A 222 19.73 -2.01 17.27
C ALA A 222 18.82 -1.59 16.09
N LEU A 223 18.38 -2.57 15.29
CA LEU A 223 17.40 -2.35 14.23
C LEU A 223 16.04 -1.94 14.80
N GLY A 224 15.60 -2.56 15.90
CA GLY A 224 14.40 -2.14 16.63
C GLY A 224 14.47 -0.69 17.10
N TYR A 225 15.58 -0.26 17.71
CA TYR A 225 15.79 1.13 18.13
C TYR A 225 15.86 2.09 16.93
N ALA A 226 16.53 1.71 15.84
CA ALA A 226 16.60 2.53 14.63
C ALA A 226 15.22 2.71 14.00
N LEU A 227 14.46 1.62 13.85
CA LEU A 227 13.08 1.61 13.34
C LEU A 227 12.18 2.48 14.22
N GLY A 228 12.22 2.28 15.54
CA GLY A 228 11.43 3.05 16.50
C GLY A 228 11.81 4.53 16.55
N GLY A 229 13.10 4.85 16.44
CA GLY A 229 13.59 6.22 16.37
C GLY A 229 13.08 6.96 15.14
N LEU A 230 13.21 6.34 13.96
CA LEU A 230 12.69 6.92 12.71
C LEU A 230 11.16 7.09 12.75
N ALA A 231 10.45 6.08 13.27
CA ALA A 231 9.00 6.13 13.40
C ALA A 231 8.55 7.20 14.42
N MET A 232 9.29 7.42 15.52
CA MET A 232 8.99 8.50 16.46
C MET A 232 9.23 9.88 15.86
N LEU A 233 10.31 10.07 15.09
CA LEU A 233 10.53 11.34 14.37
C LEU A 233 9.34 11.66 13.47
N TRP A 234 8.86 10.66 12.73
CA TRP A 234 7.71 10.83 11.86
C TRP A 234 6.40 11.04 12.62
N LEU A 235 6.20 10.35 13.74
CA LEU A 235 5.06 10.58 14.63
C LEU A 235 5.03 12.05 15.08
N PHE A 236 6.16 12.59 15.54
CA PHE A 236 6.24 13.99 15.96
C PHE A 236 5.94 14.97 14.80
N ASP A 237 6.40 14.67 13.59
CA ASP A 237 6.13 15.46 12.39
C ASP A 237 4.63 15.46 11.99
N ARG A 238 3.85 14.46 12.46
CA ARG A 238 2.41 14.33 12.18
C ARG A 238 1.51 14.79 13.31
N LEU A 239 2.04 14.99 14.51
CA LEU A 239 1.25 15.47 15.65
C LEU A 239 0.61 16.86 15.42
N PRO A 240 1.26 17.87 14.82
CA PRO A 240 0.62 19.16 14.55
C PRO A 240 -0.69 19.04 13.75
N ALA A 241 -0.68 18.16 12.73
CA ALA A 241 -1.84 17.89 11.88
C ALA A 241 -3.02 17.22 12.63
N VAL A 242 -2.80 16.69 13.83
CA VAL A 242 -3.87 16.14 14.70
C VAL A 242 -4.65 17.26 15.40
N TRP A 243 -3.98 18.36 15.76
CA TRP A 243 -4.58 19.49 16.48
C TRP A 243 -4.98 20.65 15.57
N GLY A 244 -4.84 20.50 14.24
CA GLY A 244 -5.18 21.54 13.27
C GLY A 244 -4.23 22.74 13.28
N ALA A 245 -2.97 22.52 13.68
CA ALA A 245 -1.90 23.52 13.71
C ALA A 245 -0.89 23.31 12.57
#